data_AF-A0A8J4H9D3-F1
#
_entry.id   AF-A0A8J4H9D3-F1
#
_cell.length_a   1.000
_cell.length_b   1.000
_cell.length_c   1.000
_cell.angle_alpha   90.00
_cell.angle_beta   90.00
_cell.angle_gamma   90.00
#
_symmetry.space_group_name_H-M   'P 1'
#
loop_
_entity.id
_entity.type
_entity.pdbx_description
1 polymer ?
#
loop_
_entity_poly.entity_id
_entity_poly.type
_entity_poly.pdbx_seq_one_letter_code
_entity_poly.pdbx_strand_id
1 'polypeptide(L)'
;MRGWPMARVAMILLAAVLVVPWMSVAEDRAAAERNAERGQVSIAEKASANPNAQELADNGLRIAAASLSVAEGASESQRNFSSPEPDSSMPEEESGGDAEADNSWVEQPAVPAIDPHELYRRLAAGDRTGGLDSQSGHVRDAYATPEEPTVYLTFDDGPSRWTPEVLDILREHEVPATFFVLGQSAEANPDILQRIVDEGHAIGNHTYNHKYEELYSGFTGFWEQVERTDEVLTRLTGQQVRLLRAPGGTHTNFDAFYFYYLEQAGYHVHDWTVDAGDSKRRGVPAEEIIANVKRGKLTHEVNVLMHDSAGHGETVKALPAIIRHYKEHGYRFAVLTESVEPASFRIGPLKWQREMSEEAHMAVLDLVRQADSLRHQTWVAQAESSSALEVLAGGQLEELAAQGWLPLRDWAAAQGAEVRWDAKAKIARLHAGSERLELHTASGTAVWEERGLKREPVQVAYRIEQDRLYLKRTEAERLWAMKESLPLAYHTARQPR
;
A
#
# COMPACT_ATOMS: atom_id res chain seq x y z
N MET A 1 43.12 46.15 -9.73
CA MET A 1 42.84 47.37 -10.52
C MET A 1 42.91 48.59 -9.62
N ARG A 2 44.07 49.26 -9.54
CA ARG A 2 44.19 50.59 -8.89
C ARG A 2 44.51 51.59 -9.99
N GLY A 3 43.71 52.64 -10.11
CA GLY A 3 43.95 53.77 -11.03
C GLY A 3 42.94 53.98 -12.15
N TRP A 4 41.77 53.35 -12.14
CA TRP A 4 40.74 53.60 -13.16
C TRP A 4 39.69 54.59 -12.63
N PRO A 5 39.25 55.59 -13.43
CA PRO A 5 38.21 56.52 -13.01
C PRO A 5 36.89 55.77 -12.78
N MET A 6 36.20 56.09 -11.68
CA MET A 6 35.04 55.35 -11.13
C MET A 6 33.94 55.05 -12.17
N ALA A 7 33.78 55.90 -13.19
CA ALA A 7 32.83 55.68 -14.29
C ALA A 7 33.14 54.44 -15.17
N ARG A 8 34.42 54.07 -15.34
CA ARG A 8 34.81 52.87 -16.12
C ARG A 8 34.70 51.58 -15.33
N VAL A 9 34.87 51.64 -14.01
CA VAL A 9 34.66 50.48 -13.12
C VAL A 9 33.16 50.15 -13.02
N ALA A 10 32.31 51.18 -12.97
CA ALA A 10 30.86 51.00 -12.99
C ALA A 10 30.34 50.38 -14.32
N MET A 11 30.87 50.79 -15.48
CA MET A 11 30.46 50.19 -16.76
C MET A 11 30.91 48.73 -16.94
N ILE A 12 32.08 48.34 -16.42
CA ILE A 12 32.54 46.95 -16.50
C ILE A 12 31.74 46.06 -15.56
N LEU A 13 31.37 46.54 -14.37
CA LEU A 13 30.49 45.80 -13.45
C LEU A 13 29.06 45.70 -13.99
N LEU A 14 28.56 46.73 -14.70
CA LEU A 14 27.23 46.66 -15.35
C LEU A 14 27.22 45.68 -16.53
N ALA A 15 28.31 45.59 -17.31
CA ALA A 15 28.46 44.60 -18.38
C ALA A 15 28.60 43.16 -17.85
N ALA A 16 29.26 42.98 -16.70
CA ALA A 16 29.38 41.66 -16.05
C ALA A 16 28.04 41.16 -15.44
N VAL A 17 27.17 42.07 -14.97
CA VAL A 17 25.86 41.70 -14.42
C VAL A 17 24.82 41.40 -15.51
N LEU A 18 24.97 41.97 -16.71
CA LEU A 18 24.02 41.78 -17.81
C LEU A 18 24.38 40.67 -18.80
N VAL A 19 25.64 40.24 -18.89
CA VAL A 19 26.08 39.23 -19.88
C VAL A 19 26.25 37.83 -19.26
N VAL A 20 26.58 37.73 -17.97
CA VAL A 20 26.80 36.44 -17.28
C VAL A 20 25.54 35.56 -17.19
N PRO A 21 24.31 36.09 -17.02
CA PRO A 21 23.10 35.26 -17.01
C PRO A 21 22.71 34.71 -18.40
N TRP A 22 23.26 35.26 -19.49
CA TRP A 22 22.93 34.83 -20.85
C TRP A 22 23.88 33.75 -21.40
N MET A 23 25.13 33.69 -20.91
CA MET A 23 26.07 32.64 -21.32
C MET A 23 25.82 31.29 -20.65
N SER A 24 25.37 31.24 -19.38
CA SER A 24 25.07 29.94 -18.74
C SER A 24 23.79 29.30 -19.29
N VAL A 25 22.78 30.10 -19.65
CA VAL A 25 21.53 29.59 -20.25
C VAL A 25 21.74 29.09 -21.69
N ALA A 26 22.70 29.64 -22.42
CA ALA A 26 23.04 29.17 -23.78
C ALA A 26 23.83 27.84 -23.76
N GLU A 27 24.72 27.64 -22.79
CA GLU A 27 25.45 26.38 -22.63
C GLU A 27 24.56 25.25 -22.10
N ASP A 28 23.62 25.54 -21.20
CA ASP A 28 22.64 24.56 -20.68
C ASP A 28 21.60 24.15 -21.73
N ARG A 29 21.15 25.07 -22.61
CA ARG A 29 20.25 24.71 -23.73
C ARG A 29 20.94 23.85 -24.78
N ALA A 30 22.20 24.13 -25.11
CA ALA A 30 22.97 23.31 -26.04
C ALA A 30 23.32 21.91 -25.45
N ALA A 31 23.41 21.78 -24.12
CA ALA A 31 23.57 20.49 -23.45
C ALA A 31 22.25 19.70 -23.39
N ALA A 32 21.11 20.38 -23.17
CA ALA A 32 19.78 19.77 -23.17
C ALA A 32 19.36 19.28 -24.57
N GLU A 33 19.64 20.04 -25.63
CA GLU A 33 19.33 19.64 -27.02
C GLU A 33 20.18 18.43 -27.46
N ARG A 34 21.47 18.37 -27.08
CA ARG A 34 22.33 17.20 -27.34
C ARG A 34 21.90 15.94 -26.58
N ASN A 35 21.30 16.08 -25.40
CA ASN A 35 20.74 14.96 -24.63
C ASN A 35 19.35 14.52 -25.14
N ALA A 36 18.55 15.45 -25.67
CA ALA A 36 17.27 15.15 -26.31
C ALA A 36 17.45 14.37 -27.62
N GLU A 37 18.44 14.72 -28.45
CA GLU A 37 18.77 13.97 -29.67
C GLU A 37 19.30 12.56 -29.38
N ARG A 38 20.14 12.38 -28.34
CA ARG A 38 20.60 11.05 -27.90
C ARG A 38 19.48 10.20 -27.28
N GLY A 39 18.52 10.83 -26.61
CA GLY A 39 17.33 10.16 -26.07
C GLY A 39 16.36 9.71 -27.16
N GLN A 40 16.15 10.53 -28.20
CA GLN A 40 15.23 10.19 -29.30
C GLN A 40 15.75 9.05 -30.19
N VAL A 41 17.06 8.94 -30.40
CA VAL A 41 17.64 7.82 -31.18
C VAL A 41 17.50 6.49 -30.42
N SER A 42 17.48 6.49 -29.08
CA SER A 42 17.31 5.27 -28.27
C SER A 42 15.86 4.79 -28.13
N ILE A 43 14.87 5.69 -28.28
CA ILE A 43 13.45 5.35 -28.07
C ILE A 43 12.83 4.86 -29.40
N ALA A 44 13.30 5.38 -30.53
CA ALA A 44 12.83 4.94 -31.86
C ALA A 44 13.25 3.49 -32.20
N GLU A 45 14.35 2.98 -31.64
CA GLU A 45 14.81 1.60 -31.88
C GLU A 45 14.17 0.53 -30.96
N LYS A 46 13.40 0.93 -29.93
CA LYS A 46 12.72 -0.02 -29.01
C LYS A 46 11.19 -0.04 -29.11
N ALA A 47 10.60 0.85 -29.90
CA ALA A 47 9.14 0.91 -30.06
C ALA A 47 8.56 -0.04 -31.14
N SER A 48 9.38 -0.80 -31.87
CA SER A 48 8.91 -1.64 -32.99
C SER A 48 8.73 -3.14 -32.68
N ALA A 49 8.62 -3.56 -31.41
CA ALA A 49 8.48 -4.98 -31.09
C ALA A 49 7.65 -5.24 -29.82
N ASN A 50 6.35 -4.89 -29.81
CA ASN A 50 5.41 -5.53 -28.88
C ASN A 50 3.98 -5.58 -29.45
N PRO A 51 3.52 -6.72 -30.01
CA PRO A 51 2.17 -6.84 -30.55
C PRO A 51 1.03 -6.88 -29.50
N ASN A 52 1.33 -6.92 -28.19
CA ASN A 52 0.30 -7.02 -27.14
C ASN A 52 -0.25 -5.67 -26.62
N ALA A 53 0.33 -4.53 -27.00
CA ALA A 53 -0.11 -3.23 -26.47
C ALA A 53 -1.47 -2.76 -27.06
N GLN A 54 -1.78 -3.19 -28.28
CA GLN A 54 -3.00 -2.80 -28.99
C GLN A 54 -4.21 -3.67 -28.58
N GLU A 55 -3.98 -4.94 -28.28
CA GLU A 55 -5.01 -5.88 -27.82
C GLU A 55 -5.51 -5.57 -26.39
N LEU A 56 -4.63 -5.02 -25.54
CA LEU A 56 -5.00 -4.57 -24.19
C LEU A 56 -5.82 -3.27 -24.21
N ALA A 57 -5.55 -2.36 -25.14
CA ALA A 57 -6.33 -1.13 -25.32
C ALA A 57 -7.75 -1.42 -25.85
N ASP A 58 -7.88 -2.37 -26.79
CA ASP A 58 -9.18 -2.77 -27.34
C ASP A 58 -10.04 -3.56 -26.35
N ASN A 59 -9.43 -4.32 -25.43
CA ASN A 59 -10.17 -5.00 -24.35
C ASN A 59 -10.61 -4.02 -23.24
N GLY A 60 -9.82 -3.00 -22.93
CA GLY A 60 -10.19 -1.96 -21.96
C GLY A 60 -11.44 -1.17 -22.37
N LEU A 61 -11.56 -0.79 -23.65
CA LEU A 61 -12.74 -0.09 -24.16
C LEU A 61 -14.01 -0.97 -24.18
N ARG A 62 -13.88 -2.29 -24.36
CA ARG A 62 -15.01 -3.22 -24.40
C ARG A 62 -15.63 -3.46 -23.01
N ILE A 63 -14.82 -3.46 -21.97
CA ILE A 63 -15.30 -3.61 -20.58
C ILE A 63 -16.04 -2.34 -20.14
N ALA A 64 -15.54 -1.16 -20.50
CA ALA A 64 -16.23 0.11 -20.22
C ALA A 64 -17.59 0.23 -20.94
N ALA A 65 -17.69 -0.25 -22.18
CA ALA A 65 -18.95 -0.21 -22.94
C ALA A 65 -20.00 -1.23 -22.45
N ALA A 66 -19.58 -2.38 -21.92
CA ALA A 66 -20.49 -3.38 -21.36
C ALA A 66 -21.18 -2.88 -20.08
N SER A 67 -20.46 -2.16 -19.22
CA SER A 67 -20.98 -1.59 -17.97
C SER A 67 -22.05 -0.50 -18.18
N LEU A 68 -21.99 0.23 -19.30
CA LEU A 68 -23.00 1.24 -19.66
C LEU A 68 -24.32 0.61 -20.17
N SER A 69 -24.29 -0.59 -20.75
CA SER A 69 -25.49 -1.24 -21.30
C SER A 69 -26.38 -1.96 -20.26
N VAL A 70 -25.86 -2.19 -19.04
CA VAL A 70 -26.62 -2.84 -17.95
C VAL A 70 -27.48 -1.84 -17.17
N ALA A 71 -27.15 -0.54 -17.24
CA ALA A 71 -27.84 0.52 -16.51
C ALA A 71 -29.17 0.98 -17.17
N GLU A 72 -29.42 0.68 -18.45
CA GLU A 72 -30.65 1.11 -19.16
C GLU A 72 -31.79 0.07 -19.16
N GLY A 73 -31.64 -1.07 -18.48
CA GLY A 73 -32.59 -2.19 -18.54
C GLY A 73 -33.56 -2.38 -17.37
N ALA A 74 -33.48 -1.55 -16.31
CA ALA A 74 -34.22 -1.81 -15.07
C ALA A 74 -35.10 -0.61 -14.65
N SER A 75 -36.14 -0.31 -15.44
CA SER A 75 -37.27 0.50 -14.95
C SER A 75 -38.59 0.14 -15.63
N GLU A 76 -39.17 -1.02 -15.32
CA GLU A 76 -40.61 -1.21 -15.50
C GLU A 76 -41.17 -2.36 -14.66
N SER A 77 -42.34 -2.11 -14.01
CA SER A 77 -43.20 -3.04 -13.25
C SER A 77 -42.76 -3.25 -11.77
N GLN A 78 -43.56 -3.17 -10.69
CA GLN A 78 -44.99 -3.29 -10.38
C GLN A 78 -45.28 -2.53 -9.04
N ARG A 79 -46.30 -1.68 -8.94
CA ARG A 79 -47.66 -1.91 -8.38
C ARG A 79 -47.77 -2.40 -6.91
N ASN A 80 -48.31 -1.49 -6.09
CA ASN A 80 -49.22 -1.66 -4.93
C ASN A 80 -49.43 -3.07 -4.38
N PHE A 81 -49.03 -3.30 -3.13
CA PHE A 81 -49.77 -4.15 -2.20
C PHE A 81 -49.74 -3.58 -0.78
N SER A 82 -50.90 -3.63 -0.13
CA SER A 82 -51.23 -3.02 1.16
C SER A 82 -50.86 -3.93 2.33
N SER A 83 -50.32 -3.35 3.40
CA SER A 83 -50.04 -4.02 4.67
C SER A 83 -51.31 -4.37 5.44
N PRO A 84 -51.30 -5.46 6.25
CA PRO A 84 -52.13 -5.57 7.44
C PRO A 84 -51.29 -5.50 8.72
N GLU A 85 -51.81 -4.78 9.72
CA GLU A 85 -51.35 -4.78 11.11
C GLU A 85 -51.58 -6.14 11.78
N PRO A 86 -50.86 -6.47 12.87
CA PRO A 86 -51.36 -7.41 13.86
C PRO A 86 -51.56 -6.78 15.25
N ASP A 87 -52.66 -7.27 15.81
CA ASP A 87 -53.32 -7.02 17.08
C ASP A 87 -52.52 -7.53 18.30
N SER A 88 -52.79 -6.89 19.43
CA SER A 88 -52.25 -7.11 20.77
C SER A 88 -53.03 -8.16 21.57
N SER A 89 -52.35 -9.18 22.11
CA SER A 89 -52.78 -9.84 23.36
C SER A 89 -51.65 -10.66 24.03
N MET A 90 -51.39 -10.29 25.28
CA MET A 90 -50.53 -10.83 26.36
C MET A 90 -50.85 -12.31 26.73
N PRO A 91 -50.03 -13.09 27.49
CA PRO A 91 -49.34 -12.65 28.73
C PRO A 91 -47.95 -13.22 29.08
N GLU A 92 -47.42 -12.63 30.16
CA GLU A 92 -46.16 -12.86 30.88
C GLU A 92 -45.98 -14.29 31.43
N GLU A 93 -44.78 -14.86 31.28
CA GLU A 93 -44.20 -15.85 32.19
C GLU A 93 -42.72 -15.56 32.42
N GLU A 94 -42.35 -15.30 33.69
CA GLU A 94 -40.97 -15.29 34.18
C GLU A 94 -40.45 -16.73 34.33
N SER A 95 -39.29 -17.05 33.76
CA SER A 95 -38.33 -17.95 34.43
C SER A 95 -36.92 -17.86 33.84
N GLY A 96 -35.94 -17.69 34.73
CA GLY A 96 -34.66 -18.41 34.74
C GLY A 96 -33.66 -18.11 33.62
N GLY A 97 -32.62 -17.36 33.97
CA GLY A 97 -31.55 -16.98 33.06
C GLY A 97 -30.60 -18.10 32.67
N ASP A 98 -30.08 -17.97 31.45
CA ASP A 98 -28.81 -18.51 30.99
C ASP A 98 -28.11 -17.39 30.21
N ALA A 99 -26.83 -17.21 30.49
CA ALA A 99 -26.00 -16.14 29.93
C ALA A 99 -25.72 -16.42 28.44
N GLU A 100 -26.51 -15.80 27.56
CA GLU A 100 -26.17 -15.64 26.15
C GLU A 100 -25.12 -14.54 26.00
N ALA A 101 -24.00 -14.89 25.37
CA ALA A 101 -22.98 -13.97 24.96
C ALA A 101 -23.58 -12.94 24.00
N ASP A 102 -23.55 -11.67 24.43
CA ASP A 102 -23.95 -10.50 23.67
C ASP A 102 -23.02 -10.33 22.46
N ASN A 103 -23.45 -10.89 21.32
CA ASN A 103 -22.86 -10.62 20.01
C ASN A 103 -23.60 -9.47 19.31
N SER A 104 -24.01 -8.43 20.05
CA SER A 104 -24.43 -7.18 19.42
C SER A 104 -23.23 -6.53 18.74
N TRP A 105 -23.21 -6.59 17.42
CA TRP A 105 -22.48 -5.62 16.63
C TRP A 105 -23.03 -4.25 17.01
N VAL A 106 -22.30 -3.53 17.85
CA VAL A 106 -22.54 -2.11 18.07
C VAL A 106 -22.30 -1.45 16.72
N GLU A 107 -23.37 -1.15 15.99
CA GLU A 107 -23.31 -0.20 14.88
C GLU A 107 -22.65 1.07 15.42
N GLN A 108 -21.47 1.40 14.87
CA GLN A 108 -20.83 2.67 15.19
C GLN A 108 -21.85 3.78 14.90
N PRO A 109 -22.14 4.68 15.85
CA PRO A 109 -23.08 5.75 15.59
C PRO A 109 -22.55 6.59 14.43
N ALA A 110 -23.36 6.71 13.37
CA ALA A 110 -23.03 7.53 12.21
C ALA A 110 -22.67 8.95 12.69
N VAL A 111 -21.45 9.40 12.34
CA VAL A 111 -21.00 10.78 12.50
C VAL A 111 -22.14 11.71 12.03
N PRO A 112 -22.54 12.75 12.79
CA PRO A 112 -23.54 13.68 12.30
C PRO A 112 -23.02 14.26 10.99
N ALA A 113 -23.63 13.82 9.89
CA ALA A 113 -23.16 14.12 8.56
C ALA A 113 -23.16 15.64 8.39
N ILE A 114 -21.96 16.21 8.25
CA ILE A 114 -21.83 17.60 7.83
C ILE A 114 -22.51 17.69 6.48
N ASP A 115 -23.57 18.51 6.40
CA ASP A 115 -24.26 18.79 5.15
C ASP A 115 -23.24 19.38 4.17
N PRO A 116 -22.95 18.70 3.04
CA PRO A 116 -21.99 19.18 2.04
C PRO A 116 -22.30 20.60 1.56
N HIS A 117 -23.58 20.92 1.40
CA HIS A 117 -24.02 22.24 0.97
C HIS A 117 -23.77 23.31 2.04
N GLU A 118 -23.92 22.98 3.33
CA GLU A 118 -23.58 23.89 4.43
C GLU A 118 -22.07 24.10 4.52
N LEU A 119 -21.27 23.03 4.42
CA LEU A 119 -19.82 23.11 4.39
C LEU A 119 -19.34 24.06 3.28
N TYR A 120 -19.87 23.85 2.07
CA TYR A 120 -19.59 24.72 0.93
C TYR A 120 -19.97 26.18 1.21
N ARG A 121 -21.21 26.44 1.68
CA ARG A 121 -21.68 27.79 1.97
C ARG A 121 -20.80 28.51 3.01
N ARG A 122 -20.34 27.81 4.05
CA ARG A 122 -19.43 28.38 5.06
C ARG A 122 -18.07 28.74 4.48
N LEU A 123 -17.47 27.83 3.73
CA LEU A 123 -16.17 28.06 3.09
C LEU A 123 -16.25 29.18 2.06
N ALA A 124 -17.31 29.23 1.25
CA ALA A 124 -17.59 30.31 0.32
C ALA A 124 -17.81 31.67 1.02
N ALA A 125 -18.33 31.67 2.25
CA ALA A 125 -18.47 32.86 3.09
C ALA A 125 -17.16 33.29 3.79
N GLY A 126 -16.06 32.56 3.57
CA GLY A 126 -14.74 32.87 4.13
C GLY A 126 -14.43 32.19 5.47
N ASP A 127 -15.32 31.30 5.95
CA ASP A 127 -15.02 30.42 7.08
C ASP A 127 -14.09 29.30 6.63
N ARG A 128 -12.78 29.53 6.84
CA ARG A 128 -11.68 28.66 6.36
C ARG A 128 -11.74 27.24 6.90
N THR A 129 -12.45 27.04 8.00
CA THR A 129 -12.52 25.76 8.68
C THR A 129 -13.82 25.05 8.36
N GLY A 130 -14.78 25.74 7.74
CA GLY A 130 -16.10 25.19 7.46
C GLY A 130 -16.84 24.76 8.73
N GLY A 131 -16.39 25.22 9.90
CA GLY A 131 -16.82 24.72 11.21
C GLY A 131 -16.17 23.46 11.71
N LEU A 132 -15.11 22.99 11.04
CA LEU A 132 -14.29 21.88 11.50
C LEU A 132 -13.26 22.30 12.54
N ASP A 133 -12.96 23.61 12.68
CA ASP A 133 -12.12 24.06 13.78
C ASP A 133 -12.93 24.23 15.05
N SER A 134 -12.44 23.57 16.10
CA SER A 134 -13.06 23.50 17.42
C SER A 134 -14.33 22.65 17.48
N GLN A 135 -14.14 21.40 17.93
CA GLN A 135 -15.20 20.57 18.52
C GLN A 135 -16.19 19.90 17.58
N SER A 136 -15.73 19.18 16.54
CA SER A 136 -16.33 17.86 16.30
C SER A 136 -15.83 16.92 17.41
N GLY A 137 -16.29 17.15 18.64
CA GLY A 137 -15.93 16.37 19.83
C GLY A 137 -16.46 14.93 19.82
N HIS A 138 -16.66 14.33 18.65
CA HIS A 138 -17.38 13.07 18.44
C HIS A 138 -16.61 12.07 17.55
N VAL A 139 -15.31 12.27 17.31
CA VAL A 139 -14.43 11.23 16.73
C VAL A 139 -13.46 10.64 17.77
N ARG A 140 -13.37 11.24 18.96
CA ARG A 140 -12.43 10.78 20.01
C ARG A 140 -12.77 9.42 20.58
N ASP A 141 -14.05 9.04 20.59
CA ASP A 141 -14.50 7.75 21.13
C ASP A 141 -14.20 6.57 20.19
N ALA A 142 -13.76 6.84 18.95
CA ALA A 142 -13.38 5.81 17.97
C ALA A 142 -11.88 5.45 18.01
N TYR A 143 -11.05 6.24 18.70
CA TYR A 143 -9.61 6.03 18.76
C TYR A 143 -9.19 5.44 20.10
N ALA A 144 -8.35 4.40 20.04
CA ALA A 144 -7.84 3.77 21.23
C ALA A 144 -6.63 4.56 21.74
N THR A 145 -6.75 5.17 22.92
CA THR A 145 -5.57 5.67 23.63
C THR A 145 -4.79 4.46 24.17
N PRO A 146 -3.50 4.30 23.82
CA PRO A 146 -2.68 3.22 24.36
C PRO A 146 -2.61 3.28 25.89
N GLU A 147 -2.55 2.14 26.58
CA GLU A 147 -2.39 2.13 28.04
C GLU A 147 -1.05 2.72 28.48
N GLU A 148 0.00 2.42 27.72
CA GLU A 148 1.37 2.88 27.97
C GLU A 148 1.76 4.07 27.09
N PRO A 149 2.62 4.98 27.57
CA PRO A 149 3.19 6.03 26.74
C PRO A 149 3.79 5.45 25.46
N THR A 150 3.32 5.91 24.31
CA THR A 150 3.65 5.30 23.00
C THR A 150 4.26 6.35 22.06
N VAL A 151 5.36 5.98 21.41
CA VAL A 151 6.00 6.78 20.36
C VAL A 151 5.86 6.09 19.01
N TYR A 152 5.49 6.88 18.01
CA TYR A 152 5.41 6.49 16.61
C TYR A 152 6.55 7.19 15.87
N LEU A 153 7.55 6.42 15.45
CA LEU A 153 8.61 6.92 14.59
C LEU A 153 8.10 6.91 13.14
N THR A 154 8.15 8.06 12.48
CA THR A 154 7.64 8.19 11.11
C THR A 154 8.70 8.74 10.17
N PHE A 155 8.76 8.19 8.95
CA PHE A 155 9.72 8.56 7.92
C PHE A 155 9.00 8.94 6.63
N ASP A 156 9.29 10.14 6.12
CA ASP A 156 8.70 10.68 4.89
C ASP A 156 9.69 10.63 3.71
N ASP A 157 9.14 10.71 2.50
CA ASP A 157 9.81 10.83 1.19
C ASP A 157 10.51 9.58 0.62
N GLY A 158 10.64 8.53 1.42
CA GLY A 158 11.20 7.24 1.00
C GLY A 158 10.28 6.42 0.07
N PRO A 159 10.69 5.19 -0.29
CA PRO A 159 11.98 4.58 0.03
C PRO A 159 13.15 5.17 -0.79
N SER A 160 14.37 5.08 -0.26
CA SER A 160 15.59 5.53 -0.91
C SER A 160 16.79 4.64 -0.56
N ARG A 161 17.99 5.02 -1.00
CA ARG A 161 19.22 4.30 -0.64
C ARG A 161 19.50 4.25 0.87
N TRP A 162 18.91 5.14 1.67
CA TRP A 162 19.11 5.18 3.12
C TRP A 162 18.10 4.35 3.91
N THR A 163 16.94 4.05 3.31
CA THR A 163 15.89 3.25 3.94
C THR A 163 16.39 1.88 4.43
N PRO A 164 17.24 1.13 3.70
CA PRO A 164 17.79 -0.13 4.20
C PRO A 164 18.58 0.02 5.51
N GLU A 165 19.34 1.10 5.67
CA GLU A 165 20.10 1.37 6.90
C GLU A 165 19.18 1.79 8.05
N VAL A 166 18.10 2.55 7.75
CA VAL A 166 17.04 2.83 8.73
C VAL A 166 16.41 1.52 9.21
N LEU A 167 16.00 0.63 8.30
CA LEU A 167 15.42 -0.67 8.62
C LEU A 167 16.37 -1.53 9.46
N ASP A 168 17.66 -1.57 9.12
CA ASP A 168 18.66 -2.31 9.90
C ASP A 168 18.75 -1.81 11.35
N ILE A 169 18.73 -0.48 11.56
CA ILE A 169 18.74 0.13 12.91
C ILE A 169 17.43 -0.17 13.66
N LEU A 170 16.29 -0.08 12.98
CA LEU A 170 14.98 -0.39 13.59
C LEU A 170 14.92 -1.85 14.03
N ARG A 171 15.41 -2.78 13.20
CA ARG A 171 15.53 -4.21 13.53
C ARG A 171 16.50 -4.48 14.68
N GLU A 172 17.68 -3.87 14.67
CA GLU A 172 18.67 -4.01 15.77
C GLU A 172 18.08 -3.57 17.12
N HIS A 173 17.22 -2.55 17.10
CA HIS A 173 16.57 -2.04 18.30
C HIS A 173 15.20 -2.67 18.58
N GLU A 174 14.71 -3.59 17.75
CA GLU A 174 13.39 -4.23 17.84
C GLU A 174 12.25 -3.19 17.94
N VAL A 175 12.33 -2.13 17.13
CA VAL A 175 11.32 -1.05 17.12
C VAL A 175 10.59 -0.99 15.79
N PRO A 176 9.25 -1.02 15.78
CA PRO A 176 8.48 -0.77 14.58
C PRO A 176 8.43 0.75 14.24
N ALA A 177 8.04 1.07 13.01
CA ALA A 177 7.95 2.44 12.50
C ALA A 177 6.92 2.53 11.37
N THR A 178 6.56 3.75 10.96
CA THR A 178 5.67 4.01 9.83
C THR A 178 6.39 4.80 8.74
N PHE A 179 6.27 4.37 7.50
CA PHE A 179 6.88 5.02 6.33
C PHE A 179 5.81 5.65 5.44
N PHE A 180 5.78 6.97 5.36
CA PHE A 180 4.95 7.70 4.41
C PHE A 180 5.72 7.82 3.09
N VAL A 181 5.37 6.97 2.14
CA VAL A 181 6.16 6.76 0.93
C VAL A 181 5.61 7.53 -0.26
N LEU A 182 6.52 7.98 -1.12
CA LEU A 182 6.17 8.56 -2.41
C LEU A 182 5.93 7.44 -3.43
N GLY A 183 4.86 7.54 -4.21
CA GLY A 183 4.56 6.56 -5.26
C GLY A 183 5.72 6.38 -6.25
N GLN A 184 6.36 7.48 -6.69
CA GLN A 184 7.52 7.41 -7.58
C GLN A 184 8.74 6.71 -6.94
N SER A 185 8.92 6.88 -5.63
CA SER A 185 10.02 6.27 -4.88
C SER A 185 9.78 4.78 -4.68
N ALA A 186 8.53 4.40 -4.41
CA ALA A 186 8.08 3.01 -4.33
C ALA A 186 8.29 2.26 -5.65
N GLU A 187 7.90 2.83 -6.80
CA GLU A 187 8.13 2.20 -8.12
C GLU A 187 9.62 2.02 -8.43
N ALA A 188 10.46 2.96 -7.99
CA ALA A 188 11.90 2.89 -8.20
C ALA A 188 12.61 1.89 -7.27
N ASN A 189 11.99 1.53 -6.13
CA ASN A 189 12.62 0.70 -5.09
C ASN A 189 11.65 -0.38 -4.53
N PRO A 190 11.08 -1.25 -5.39
CA PRO A 190 10.07 -2.22 -4.96
C PRO A 190 10.60 -3.21 -3.91
N ASP A 191 11.87 -3.63 -4.01
CA ASP A 191 12.48 -4.57 -3.05
C ASP A 191 12.59 -3.95 -1.64
N ILE A 192 12.89 -2.65 -1.56
CA ILE A 192 12.99 -1.92 -0.29
C ILE A 192 11.58 -1.73 0.30
N LEU A 193 10.59 -1.44 -0.54
CA LEU A 193 9.19 -1.35 -0.11
C LEU A 193 8.68 -2.69 0.44
N GLN A 194 8.99 -3.81 -0.22
CA GLN A 194 8.63 -5.12 0.29
C GLN A 194 9.32 -5.43 1.62
N ARG A 195 10.58 -5.03 1.77
CA ARG A 195 11.31 -5.16 3.03
C ARG A 195 10.67 -4.36 4.18
N ILE A 196 10.15 -3.15 3.92
CA ILE A 196 9.38 -2.37 4.91
C ILE A 196 8.21 -3.22 5.46
N VAL A 197 7.47 -3.87 4.55
CA VAL A 197 6.33 -4.73 4.92
C VAL A 197 6.77 -5.98 5.67
N ASP A 198 7.74 -6.71 5.12
CA ASP A 198 8.18 -8.01 5.66
C ASP A 198 8.79 -7.88 7.07
N GLU A 199 9.38 -6.72 7.39
CA GLU A 199 9.93 -6.40 8.71
C GLU A 199 8.88 -5.83 9.70
N GLY A 200 7.60 -5.78 9.31
CA GLY A 200 6.48 -5.43 10.20
C GLY A 200 6.27 -3.94 10.41
N HIS A 201 6.77 -3.10 9.51
CA HIS A 201 6.52 -1.65 9.53
C HIS A 201 5.22 -1.30 8.78
N ALA A 202 4.61 -0.18 9.13
CA ALA A 202 3.42 0.30 8.42
C ALA A 202 3.81 1.20 7.25
N ILE A 203 2.97 1.18 6.21
CA ILE A 203 3.08 2.08 5.05
C ILE A 203 1.94 3.09 5.11
N GLY A 204 2.28 4.35 4.83
CA GLY A 204 1.34 5.42 4.56
C GLY A 204 1.59 6.05 3.19
N ASN A 205 0.57 6.69 2.63
CA ASN A 205 0.64 7.40 1.36
C ASN A 205 1.21 8.82 1.59
N HIS A 206 2.22 9.20 0.81
CA HIS A 206 2.80 10.55 0.83
C HIS A 206 2.66 11.29 -0.51
N THR A 207 1.65 10.94 -1.31
CA THR A 207 1.45 11.37 -2.70
C THR A 207 2.49 10.79 -3.66
N TYR A 208 2.43 11.17 -4.94
CA TYR A 208 3.24 10.53 -5.96
C TYR A 208 4.63 11.15 -6.10
N ASN A 209 4.74 12.48 -6.15
CA ASN A 209 6.00 13.15 -6.51
C ASN A 209 6.45 14.30 -5.60
N HIS A 210 5.66 14.67 -4.59
CA HIS A 210 5.97 15.75 -3.64
C HIS A 210 6.12 17.16 -4.28
N LYS A 211 5.52 17.41 -5.46
CA LYS A 211 5.56 18.74 -6.10
C LYS A 211 4.38 19.60 -5.66
N TYR A 212 4.66 20.57 -4.80
CA TYR A 212 3.63 21.40 -4.17
C TYR A 212 2.67 22.11 -5.12
N GLU A 213 3.12 22.62 -6.26
CA GLU A 213 2.24 23.30 -7.23
C GLU A 213 1.23 22.32 -7.86
N GLU A 214 1.65 21.09 -8.13
CA GLU A 214 0.77 20.03 -8.64
C GLU A 214 -0.20 19.55 -7.55
N LEU A 215 0.28 19.46 -6.31
CA LEU A 215 -0.51 18.95 -5.17
C LEU A 215 -1.57 19.92 -4.68
N TYR A 216 -1.33 21.22 -4.73
CA TYR A 216 -2.14 22.17 -3.96
C TYR A 216 -2.81 23.27 -4.78
N SER A 217 -2.66 23.23 -6.11
CA SER A 217 -3.45 24.05 -7.03
C SER A 217 -4.95 23.73 -7.00
N GLY A 218 -5.33 22.52 -6.60
CA GLY A 218 -6.71 22.09 -6.41
C GLY A 218 -6.78 20.66 -5.86
N PHE A 219 -7.92 20.27 -5.28
CA PHE A 219 -8.05 18.95 -4.65
C PHE A 219 -7.92 17.80 -5.65
N THR A 220 -8.42 17.94 -6.89
CA THR A 220 -8.34 16.88 -7.90
C THR A 220 -6.90 16.49 -8.21
N GLY A 221 -5.98 17.45 -8.35
CA GLY A 221 -4.55 17.15 -8.59
C GLY A 221 -3.88 16.46 -7.39
N PHE A 222 -4.27 16.82 -6.17
CA PHE A 222 -3.87 16.08 -4.96
C PHE A 222 -4.37 14.64 -5.00
N TRP A 223 -5.67 14.47 -5.27
CA TRP A 223 -6.39 13.21 -5.28
C TRP A 223 -5.82 12.23 -6.32
N GLU A 224 -5.57 12.71 -7.55
CA GLU A 224 -4.93 11.90 -8.60
C GLU A 224 -3.57 11.34 -8.17
N GLN A 225 -2.77 12.11 -7.42
CA GLN A 225 -1.50 11.62 -6.89
C GLN A 225 -1.67 10.62 -5.74
N VAL A 226 -2.71 10.77 -4.91
CA VAL A 226 -3.06 9.82 -3.85
C VAL A 226 -3.47 8.48 -4.48
N GLU A 227 -4.43 8.49 -5.40
CA GLU A 227 -4.92 7.27 -6.08
C GLU A 227 -3.79 6.55 -6.83
N ARG A 228 -3.00 7.30 -7.60
CA ARG A 228 -1.86 6.72 -8.31
C ARG A 228 -0.86 6.06 -7.35
N THR A 229 -0.64 6.66 -6.19
CA THR A 229 0.26 6.10 -5.18
C THR A 229 -0.34 4.84 -4.57
N ASP A 230 -1.62 4.83 -4.25
CA ASP A 230 -2.30 3.63 -3.73
C ASP A 230 -2.31 2.46 -4.72
N GLU A 231 -2.49 2.73 -6.02
CA GLU A 231 -2.35 1.70 -7.06
C GLU A 231 -0.95 1.08 -7.06
N VAL A 232 0.09 1.90 -6.94
CA VAL A 232 1.48 1.44 -6.84
C VAL A 232 1.67 0.60 -5.59
N LEU A 233 1.24 1.09 -4.43
CA LEU A 233 1.43 0.40 -3.15
C LEU A 233 0.67 -0.92 -3.13
N THR A 234 -0.61 -0.92 -3.50
CA THR A 234 -1.44 -2.14 -3.58
C THR A 234 -0.82 -3.16 -4.54
N ARG A 235 -0.35 -2.73 -5.71
CA ARG A 235 0.28 -3.62 -6.70
C ARG A 235 1.58 -4.25 -6.19
N LEU A 236 2.38 -3.49 -5.44
CA LEU A 236 3.70 -3.94 -4.98
C LEU A 236 3.65 -4.72 -3.66
N THR A 237 2.73 -4.39 -2.76
CA THR A 237 2.69 -4.95 -1.40
C THR A 237 1.46 -5.80 -1.12
N GLY A 238 0.42 -5.70 -1.95
CA GLY A 238 -0.89 -6.31 -1.70
C GLY A 238 -1.71 -5.64 -0.59
N GLN A 239 -1.21 -4.53 -0.01
CA GLN A 239 -1.90 -3.84 1.09
C GLN A 239 -2.69 -2.63 0.58
N GLN A 240 -3.90 -2.45 1.11
CA GLN A 240 -4.60 -1.17 1.01
C GLN A 240 -4.09 -0.22 2.09
N VAL A 241 -3.70 0.98 1.68
CA VAL A 241 -3.13 1.99 2.57
C VAL A 241 -4.18 3.05 2.86
N ARG A 242 -4.52 3.24 4.14
CA ARG A 242 -5.47 4.28 4.59
C ARG A 242 -4.81 5.41 5.38
N LEU A 243 -3.54 5.27 5.72
CA LEU A 243 -2.77 6.34 6.34
C LEU A 243 -2.28 7.30 5.27
N LEU A 244 -2.47 8.59 5.47
CA LEU A 244 -2.00 9.63 4.55
C LEU A 244 -1.24 10.71 5.32
N ARG A 245 -0.14 11.18 4.76
CA ARG A 245 0.54 12.40 5.22
C ARG A 245 0.71 13.37 4.06
N ALA A 246 0.32 14.61 4.27
CA ALA A 246 0.43 15.66 3.27
C ALA A 246 1.89 16.18 3.17
N PRO A 247 2.48 16.25 1.97
CA PRO A 247 3.73 16.94 1.72
C PRO A 247 3.81 18.34 2.35
N GLY A 248 4.77 18.53 3.27
CA GLY A 248 4.94 19.80 3.99
C GLY A 248 3.89 20.10 5.06
N GLY A 249 3.07 19.12 5.45
CA GLY A 249 2.09 19.21 6.53
C GLY A 249 0.80 19.96 6.15
N THR A 250 -0.26 19.80 6.94
CA THR A 250 -1.59 20.30 6.58
C THR A 250 -1.78 21.80 6.84
N HIS A 251 -1.10 22.39 7.84
CA HIS A 251 -1.40 23.72 8.40
C HIS A 251 -1.64 24.84 7.37
N THR A 252 -0.81 24.95 6.33
CA THR A 252 -0.96 25.98 5.28
C THR A 252 -1.34 25.42 3.91
N ASN A 253 -1.42 24.08 3.80
CA ASN A 253 -1.69 23.37 2.56
C ASN A 253 -3.16 22.96 2.44
N PHE A 254 -3.76 22.50 3.54
CA PHE A 254 -5.12 21.99 3.59
C PHE A 254 -6.09 23.05 4.09
N ASP A 255 -7.27 23.05 3.50
CA ASP A 255 -8.48 23.65 4.06
C ASP A 255 -9.44 22.56 4.49
N ALA A 256 -10.62 22.96 4.96
CA ALA A 256 -11.67 22.05 5.37
C ALA A 256 -12.12 21.07 4.28
N PHE A 257 -12.09 21.46 2.99
CA PHE A 257 -12.47 20.56 1.90
C PHE A 257 -11.52 19.37 1.81
N TYR A 258 -10.21 19.57 1.95
CA TYR A 258 -9.24 18.48 1.91
C TYR A 258 -9.50 17.45 3.01
N PHE A 259 -9.67 17.89 4.26
CA PHE A 259 -9.98 17.00 5.37
C PHE A 259 -11.29 16.26 5.13
N TYR A 260 -12.34 16.98 4.73
CA TYR A 260 -13.65 16.40 4.47
C TYR A 260 -13.59 15.33 3.38
N TYR A 261 -13.02 15.63 2.21
CA TYR A 261 -12.95 14.65 1.11
C TYR A 261 -12.09 13.44 1.45
N LEU A 262 -10.97 13.62 2.14
CA LEU A 262 -10.10 12.51 2.54
C LEU A 262 -10.77 11.61 3.59
N GLU A 263 -11.52 12.20 4.53
CA GLU A 263 -12.35 11.45 5.47
C GLU A 263 -13.45 10.67 4.75
N GLN A 264 -14.15 11.30 3.79
CA GLN A 264 -15.16 10.62 2.95
C GLN A 264 -14.55 9.55 2.03
N ALA A 265 -13.25 9.62 1.77
CA ALA A 265 -12.46 8.61 1.07
C ALA A 265 -11.89 7.51 1.99
N GLY A 266 -12.11 7.59 3.31
CA GLY A 266 -11.61 6.62 4.28
C GLY A 266 -10.14 6.78 4.68
N TYR A 267 -9.50 7.93 4.44
CA TYR A 267 -8.12 8.17 4.86
C TYR A 267 -8.04 8.81 6.25
N HIS A 268 -6.99 8.41 6.96
CA HIS A 268 -6.55 9.01 8.23
C HIS A 268 -5.35 9.91 7.94
N VAL A 269 -5.55 11.23 8.07
CA VAL A 269 -4.50 12.22 7.77
C VAL A 269 -3.67 12.51 9.00
N HIS A 270 -2.41 12.08 9.02
CA HIS A 270 -1.48 12.32 10.13
C HIS A 270 -0.44 13.39 9.78
N ASP A 271 -0.44 14.51 10.50
CA ASP A 271 0.75 15.35 10.70
C ASP A 271 1.69 14.70 11.74
N TRP A 272 2.31 15.50 12.60
CA TRP A 272 3.26 15.07 13.63
C TRP A 272 3.15 15.94 14.88
N THR A 273 3.61 15.42 16.02
CA THR A 273 3.67 16.18 17.29
C THR A 273 5.07 16.68 17.61
N VAL A 274 6.10 16.00 17.08
CA VAL A 274 7.52 16.36 17.24
C VAL A 274 8.17 16.38 15.87
N ASP A 275 8.77 17.51 15.52
CA ASP A 275 9.57 17.68 14.31
C ASP A 275 11.05 17.50 14.63
N ALA A 276 11.71 16.52 14.01
CA ALA A 276 13.14 16.32 14.18
C ALA A 276 13.98 17.44 13.52
N GLY A 277 13.38 18.22 12.62
CA GLY A 277 14.00 19.33 11.91
C GLY A 277 15.11 18.90 10.96
N ASP A 278 15.13 17.64 10.54
CA ASP A 278 16.14 17.05 9.65
C ASP A 278 16.02 17.56 8.20
N SER A 279 14.85 18.06 7.81
CA SER A 279 14.60 18.72 6.52
C SER A 279 14.75 20.25 6.55
N LYS A 280 15.11 20.85 7.69
CA LYS A 280 15.22 22.32 7.86
C LYS A 280 16.19 22.97 6.86
N ARG A 281 17.27 22.26 6.51
CA ARG A 281 18.24 22.63 5.47
C ARG A 281 18.96 21.38 4.98
N ARG A 282 19.68 21.48 3.86
CA ARG A 282 20.54 20.38 3.40
C ARG A 282 21.62 20.08 4.45
N GLY A 283 21.69 18.82 4.89
CA GLY A 283 22.74 18.34 5.79
C GLY A 283 22.65 18.86 7.22
N VAL A 284 21.44 18.91 7.81
CA VAL A 284 21.27 19.15 9.24
C VAL A 284 22.07 18.09 10.02
N PRO A 285 23.02 18.46 10.90
CA PRO A 285 23.84 17.48 11.61
C PRO A 285 23.00 16.61 12.55
N ALA A 286 23.38 15.34 12.70
CA ALA A 286 22.71 14.40 13.60
C ALA A 286 22.50 14.94 15.03
N GLU A 287 23.48 15.68 15.58
CA GLU A 287 23.37 16.28 16.91
C GLU A 287 22.25 17.33 17.00
N GLU A 288 22.02 18.12 15.95
CA GLU A 288 20.92 19.09 15.90
C GLU A 288 19.57 18.36 15.83
N ILE A 289 19.49 17.28 15.03
CA ILE A 289 18.30 16.42 14.91
C ILE A 289 17.93 15.84 16.28
N ILE A 290 18.91 15.22 16.96
CA ILE A 290 18.73 14.65 18.31
C ILE A 290 18.27 15.72 19.30
N ALA A 291 18.91 16.90 19.27
CA ALA A 291 18.55 18.00 20.16
C ALA A 291 17.14 18.53 19.90
N ASN A 292 16.66 18.53 18.64
CA ASN A 292 15.31 18.94 18.29
C ASN A 292 14.28 17.96 18.85
N VAL A 293 14.48 16.65 18.63
CA VAL A 293 13.61 15.59 19.15
C VAL A 293 13.52 15.67 20.69
N LYS A 294 14.66 15.82 21.37
CA LYS A 294 14.71 15.94 22.84
C LYS A 294 14.05 17.20 23.40
N ARG A 295 13.85 18.25 22.59
CA ARG A 295 13.09 19.45 22.98
C ARG A 295 11.58 19.28 22.76
N GLY A 296 11.16 18.27 22.00
CA GLY A 296 9.77 17.90 21.83
C GLY A 296 9.13 17.58 23.18
N LYS A 297 7.84 17.90 23.31
CA LYS A 297 7.11 17.59 24.54
C LYS A 297 6.90 16.08 24.63
N LEU A 298 7.23 15.50 25.79
CA LEU A 298 6.90 14.12 26.12
C LEU A 298 5.43 14.05 26.55
N THR A 299 4.55 13.77 25.60
CA THR A 299 3.12 13.52 25.79
C THR A 299 2.84 12.01 25.85
N HIS A 300 1.63 11.62 26.26
CA HIS A 300 1.26 10.20 26.32
C HIS A 300 1.44 9.48 24.97
N GLU A 301 1.13 10.19 23.89
CA GLU A 301 1.42 9.75 22.53
C GLU A 301 2.31 10.77 21.83
N VAL A 302 3.32 10.30 21.10
CA VAL A 302 4.28 11.13 20.37
C VAL A 302 4.45 10.60 18.95
N ASN A 303 4.13 11.40 17.95
CA ASN A 303 4.42 11.15 16.54
C ASN A 303 5.62 11.99 16.11
N VAL A 304 6.74 11.35 15.77
CA VAL A 304 8.02 11.98 15.41
C VAL A 304 8.17 11.99 13.89
N LEU A 305 8.23 13.19 13.29
CA LEU A 305 8.56 13.38 11.89
C LEU A 305 10.07 13.30 11.67
N MET A 306 10.49 12.44 10.75
CA MET A 306 11.82 12.32 10.19
C MET A 306 11.71 12.00 8.68
N HIS A 307 12.82 11.99 7.97
CA HIS A 307 12.86 11.68 6.54
C HIS A 307 13.95 10.65 6.24
N ASP A 308 13.67 9.73 5.31
CA ASP A 308 14.62 8.70 4.86
C ASP A 308 14.96 8.81 3.36
N SER A 309 14.61 9.92 2.71
CA SER A 309 15.00 10.19 1.32
C SER A 309 16.50 10.42 1.16
N ALA A 310 17.00 10.40 -0.08
CA ALA A 310 18.43 10.35 -0.42
C ALA A 310 19.31 11.47 0.23
N GLY A 311 18.74 12.56 0.72
CA GLY A 311 19.44 13.64 1.41
C GLY A 311 19.68 13.41 2.91
N HIS A 312 19.09 12.38 3.52
CA HIS A 312 18.90 12.29 4.98
C HIS A 312 19.82 11.27 5.69
N GLY A 313 21.06 11.13 5.23
CA GLY A 313 22.05 10.27 5.90
C GLY A 313 22.38 10.70 7.34
N GLU A 314 22.15 11.96 7.71
CA GLU A 314 22.30 12.43 9.10
C GLU A 314 21.16 11.96 10.00
N THR A 315 19.96 11.75 9.45
CA THR A 315 18.82 11.14 10.17
C THR A 315 19.15 9.71 10.55
N VAL A 316 19.76 8.93 9.64
CA VAL A 316 20.25 7.57 9.92
C VAL A 316 21.21 7.55 11.12
N LYS A 317 22.14 8.50 11.18
CA LYS A 317 23.09 8.62 12.30
C LYS A 317 22.42 9.04 13.62
N ALA A 318 21.37 9.84 13.55
CA ALA A 318 20.63 10.32 14.72
C ALA A 318 19.73 9.24 15.34
N LEU A 319 19.20 8.34 14.51
CA LEU A 319 18.15 7.40 14.87
C LEU A 319 18.45 6.55 16.12
N PRO A 320 19.64 5.94 16.31
CA PRO A 320 19.93 5.15 17.52
C PRO A 320 19.81 5.96 18.82
N ALA A 321 20.19 7.24 18.79
CA ALA A 321 20.11 8.12 19.96
C ALA A 321 18.66 8.60 20.21
N ILE A 322 17.85 8.74 19.16
CA ILE A 322 16.43 9.04 19.26
C ILE A 322 15.68 7.86 19.89
N ILE A 323 15.91 6.64 19.40
CA ILE A 323 15.33 5.41 19.96
C ILE A 323 15.70 5.30 21.44
N ARG A 324 16.99 5.46 21.78
CA ARG A 324 17.45 5.42 23.17
C ARG A 324 16.76 6.45 24.05
N HIS A 325 16.59 7.68 23.56
CA HIS A 325 15.93 8.74 24.31
C HIS A 325 14.51 8.34 24.73
N TYR A 326 13.69 7.83 23.81
CA TYR A 326 12.33 7.43 24.13
C TYR A 326 12.29 6.17 25.01
N LYS A 327 13.17 5.18 24.80
CA LYS A 327 13.32 4.02 25.70
C LYS A 327 13.67 4.43 27.13
N GLU A 328 14.61 5.37 27.31
CA GLU A 328 15.00 5.90 28.63
C GLU A 328 13.85 6.64 29.35
N HIS A 329 12.84 7.12 28.60
CA HIS A 329 11.64 7.76 29.14
C HIS A 329 10.44 6.80 29.26
N GLY A 330 10.66 5.50 29.05
CA GLY A 330 9.63 4.47 29.24
C GLY A 330 8.60 4.38 28.12
N TYR A 331 8.90 4.88 26.92
CA TYR A 331 7.98 4.77 25.79
C TYR A 331 8.05 3.38 25.13
N ARG A 332 6.87 2.86 24.79
CA ARG A 332 6.69 1.78 23.82
C ARG A 332 6.76 2.33 22.40
N PHE A 333 7.27 1.53 21.47
CA PHE A 333 7.29 1.87 20.04
C PHE A 333 6.16 1.12 19.33
N ALA A 334 5.41 1.84 18.49
CA ALA A 334 4.34 1.26 17.70
C ALA A 334 4.30 1.91 16.30
N VAL A 335 3.60 1.25 15.37
CA VAL A 335 3.22 1.85 14.10
C VAL A 335 1.94 2.66 14.25
N LEU A 336 1.77 3.69 13.41
CA LEU A 336 0.45 4.30 13.21
C LEU A 336 -0.50 3.28 12.57
N THR A 337 -1.77 3.34 12.95
CA THR A 337 -2.87 2.54 12.41
C THR A 337 -4.13 3.40 12.35
N GLU A 338 -5.18 2.90 11.69
CA GLU A 338 -6.48 3.57 11.59
C GLU A 338 -7.15 3.82 12.96
N SER A 339 -6.76 3.07 14.01
CA SER A 339 -7.27 3.25 15.37
C SER A 339 -6.51 4.29 16.20
N VAL A 340 -5.43 4.89 15.67
CA VAL A 340 -4.66 5.94 16.35
C VAL A 340 -5.26 7.30 16.02
N GLU A 341 -5.55 8.14 17.03
CA GLU A 341 -6.07 9.49 16.81
C GLU A 341 -5.08 10.28 15.93
N PRO A 342 -5.52 10.81 14.77
CA PRO A 342 -4.63 11.53 13.90
C PRO A 342 -4.06 12.78 14.56
N ALA A 343 -2.73 12.91 14.54
CA ALA A 343 -2.07 14.14 14.93
C ALA A 343 -2.36 15.18 13.86
N SER A 344 -3.28 16.12 14.10
CA SER A 344 -3.72 17.10 13.11
C SER A 344 -3.37 18.52 13.53
N PHE A 345 -2.75 19.29 12.64
CA PHE A 345 -2.57 20.72 12.84
C PHE A 345 -3.88 21.48 12.69
N ARG A 346 -3.98 22.61 13.38
CA ARG A 346 -5.08 23.56 13.12
C ARG A 346 -4.96 24.07 11.68
N ILE A 347 -6.08 24.32 11.02
CA ILE A 347 -6.07 24.98 9.70
C ILE A 347 -5.57 26.42 9.87
N GLY A 348 -4.49 26.76 9.16
CA GLY A 348 -3.88 28.08 9.16
C GLY A 348 -4.20 28.90 7.90
N PRO A 349 -3.53 30.04 7.71
CA PRO A 349 -3.60 30.79 6.47
C PRO A 349 -3.02 29.97 5.31
N LEU A 350 -3.87 29.64 4.35
CA LEU A 350 -3.50 28.96 3.10
C LEU A 350 -2.50 29.79 2.31
N LYS A 351 -1.44 29.13 1.84
CA LYS A 351 -0.51 29.70 0.85
C LYS A 351 -1.03 29.61 -0.59
N TRP A 352 -2.09 28.84 -0.82
CA TRP A 352 -2.66 28.56 -2.13
C TRP A 352 -3.98 29.30 -2.31
N GLN A 353 -4.14 29.94 -3.48
CA GLN A 353 -5.42 30.48 -3.91
C GLN A 353 -6.13 29.43 -4.74
N ARG A 354 -7.30 29.01 -4.29
CA ARG A 354 -8.14 28.05 -4.99
C ARG A 354 -9.60 28.43 -4.79
N GLU A 355 -10.36 28.33 -5.88
CA GLU A 355 -11.80 28.56 -5.91
C GLU A 355 -12.47 27.26 -6.36
N MET A 356 -13.68 27.03 -5.87
CA MET A 356 -14.48 25.86 -6.20
C MET A 356 -15.94 26.30 -6.24
N SER A 357 -16.70 25.86 -7.25
CA SER A 357 -18.15 26.04 -7.26
C SER A 357 -18.83 24.95 -6.45
N GLU A 358 -20.10 25.14 -6.12
CA GLU A 358 -20.89 24.15 -5.38
C GLU A 358 -21.03 22.85 -6.17
N GLU A 359 -21.22 22.96 -7.49
CA GLU A 359 -21.29 21.81 -8.38
C GLU A 359 -19.96 21.05 -8.43
N ALA A 360 -18.83 21.76 -8.45
CA ALA A 360 -17.50 21.14 -8.38
C ALA A 360 -17.26 20.46 -7.04
N HIS A 361 -17.72 21.06 -5.94
CA HIS A 361 -17.67 20.44 -4.61
C HIS A 361 -18.43 19.11 -4.57
N MET A 362 -19.67 19.10 -5.07
CA MET A 362 -20.48 17.89 -5.12
C MET A 362 -19.88 16.81 -6.04
N ALA A 363 -19.33 17.20 -7.20
CA ALA A 363 -18.68 16.26 -8.10
C ALA A 363 -17.44 15.60 -7.48
N VAL A 364 -16.62 16.36 -6.74
CA VAL A 364 -15.46 15.82 -6.01
C VAL A 364 -15.92 14.88 -4.90
N LEU A 365 -16.98 15.24 -4.18
CA LEU A 365 -17.53 14.42 -3.10
C LEU A 365 -18.04 13.07 -3.63
N ASP A 366 -18.77 13.08 -4.75
CA ASP A 366 -19.23 11.85 -5.39
C ASP A 366 -18.06 10.97 -5.87
N LEU A 367 -17.03 11.59 -6.44
CA LEU A 367 -15.81 10.90 -6.87
C LEU A 367 -15.14 10.17 -5.70
N VAL A 368 -14.89 10.84 -4.58
CA VAL A 368 -14.17 10.24 -3.44
C VAL A 368 -14.97 9.15 -2.74
N ARG A 369 -16.30 9.30 -2.65
CA ARG A 369 -17.19 8.28 -2.08
C ARG A 369 -17.28 7.03 -2.95
N GLN A 370 -17.33 7.21 -4.28
CA GLN A 370 -17.27 6.10 -5.22
C GLN A 370 -15.94 5.36 -5.12
N ALA A 371 -14.82 6.09 -5.00
CA ALA A 371 -13.50 5.50 -4.85
C ALA A 371 -13.38 4.67 -3.56
N ASP A 372 -13.89 5.15 -2.42
CA ASP A 372 -13.91 4.38 -1.17
C ASP A 372 -14.80 3.14 -1.28
N SER A 373 -15.99 3.29 -1.85
CA SER A 373 -16.92 2.16 -2.08
C SER A 373 -16.27 1.07 -2.94
N LEU A 374 -15.57 1.46 -4.02
CA LEU A 374 -14.87 0.53 -4.90
C LEU A 374 -13.67 -0.13 -4.20
N ARG A 375 -12.90 0.63 -3.40
CA ARG A 375 -11.81 0.07 -2.58
C ARG A 375 -12.34 -0.96 -1.59
N HIS A 376 -13.45 -0.66 -0.90
CA HIS A 376 -14.08 -1.58 0.04
C HIS A 376 -14.61 -2.84 -0.66
N GLN A 377 -15.30 -2.71 -1.80
CA GLN A 377 -15.78 -3.86 -2.58
C GLN A 377 -14.63 -4.72 -3.12
N THR A 378 -13.57 -4.09 -3.62
CA THR A 378 -12.40 -4.80 -4.13
C THR A 378 -11.67 -5.52 -3.01
N TRP A 379 -11.54 -4.87 -1.83
CA TRP A 379 -10.97 -5.49 -0.64
C TRP A 379 -11.81 -6.66 -0.16
N VAL A 380 -13.13 -6.48 0.01
CA VAL A 380 -14.03 -7.56 0.42
C VAL A 380 -13.96 -8.69 -0.59
N ALA A 381 -13.94 -8.44 -1.90
CA ALA A 381 -13.78 -9.49 -2.90
C ALA A 381 -12.41 -10.19 -2.84
N GLN A 382 -11.32 -9.45 -2.57
CA GLN A 382 -9.97 -10.01 -2.41
C GLN A 382 -9.82 -10.77 -1.09
N ALA A 383 -10.39 -10.27 0.00
CA ALA A 383 -10.39 -10.86 1.33
C ALA A 383 -11.36 -12.02 1.39
N GLU A 384 -12.49 -12.02 0.70
CA GLU A 384 -13.38 -13.17 0.52
C GLU A 384 -12.76 -14.20 -0.42
N SER A 385 -12.03 -13.79 -1.46
CA SER A 385 -11.26 -14.74 -2.28
C SER A 385 -10.14 -15.37 -1.46
N SER A 386 -9.39 -14.57 -0.70
CA SER A 386 -8.26 -15.01 0.13
C SER A 386 -8.72 -15.77 1.37
N SER A 387 -9.82 -15.37 2.01
CA SER A 387 -10.46 -16.06 3.13
C SER A 387 -11.30 -17.23 2.66
N ALA A 388 -11.92 -17.24 1.49
CA ALA A 388 -12.43 -18.49 0.92
C ALA A 388 -11.24 -19.43 0.64
N LEU A 389 -10.10 -18.92 0.16
CA LEU A 389 -8.88 -19.70 0.00
C LEU A 389 -8.22 -20.13 1.34
N GLU A 390 -8.38 -19.37 2.43
CA GLU A 390 -7.81 -19.61 3.78
C GLU A 390 -8.78 -20.33 4.74
N VAL A 391 -10.09 -20.16 4.64
CA VAL A 391 -11.15 -20.80 5.46
C VAL A 391 -11.50 -22.16 4.88
N LEU A 392 -11.46 -22.34 3.54
CA LEU A 392 -11.45 -23.68 2.95
C LEU A 392 -10.12 -24.40 3.27
N ALA A 393 -9.03 -23.66 3.47
CA ALA A 393 -7.74 -24.22 3.84
C ALA A 393 -7.63 -24.56 5.35
N GLY A 394 -7.92 -23.65 6.28
CA GLY A 394 -7.49 -23.74 7.68
C GLY A 394 -8.10 -24.90 8.45
N GLY A 395 -9.42 -25.11 8.39
CA GLY A 395 -10.09 -26.16 9.18
C GLY A 395 -9.88 -27.58 8.65
N GLN A 396 -9.96 -27.75 7.32
CA GLN A 396 -9.77 -29.06 6.69
C GLN A 396 -8.30 -29.43 6.52
N LEU A 397 -7.39 -28.46 6.32
CA LEU A 397 -5.96 -28.75 6.27
C LEU A 397 -5.44 -29.25 7.61
N GLU A 398 -5.89 -28.69 8.74
CA GLU A 398 -5.46 -29.17 10.05
C GLU A 398 -5.90 -30.61 10.29
N GLU A 399 -7.12 -30.98 9.91
CA GLU A 399 -7.63 -32.35 10.04
C GLU A 399 -6.93 -33.32 9.08
N LEU A 400 -6.76 -32.93 7.81
CA LEU A 400 -6.04 -33.73 6.82
C LEU A 400 -4.56 -33.88 7.19
N ALA A 401 -3.91 -32.82 7.67
CA ALA A 401 -2.54 -32.85 8.16
C ALA A 401 -2.39 -33.76 9.40
N ALA A 402 -3.36 -33.73 10.32
CA ALA A 402 -3.42 -34.66 11.46
C ALA A 402 -3.57 -36.13 11.00
N GLN A 403 -4.28 -36.38 9.90
CA GLN A 403 -4.39 -37.69 9.25
C GLN A 403 -3.20 -38.02 8.33
N GLY A 404 -2.19 -37.14 8.27
CA GLY A 404 -0.97 -37.32 7.50
C GLY A 404 -1.14 -37.07 5.99
N TRP A 405 -2.14 -36.31 5.55
CA TRP A 405 -2.30 -35.84 4.17
C TRP A 405 -1.72 -34.44 4.03
N LEU A 406 -0.90 -34.23 3.00
CA LEU A 406 -0.22 -32.98 2.71
C LEU A 406 -0.66 -32.45 1.34
N PRO A 407 -0.97 -31.16 1.20
CA PRO A 407 -1.15 -30.54 -0.11
C PRO A 407 0.12 -30.69 -0.93
N LEU A 408 0.00 -31.22 -2.16
CA LEU A 408 1.16 -31.52 -3.01
C LEU A 408 1.96 -30.24 -3.33
N ARG A 409 1.28 -29.10 -3.55
CA ARG A 409 1.93 -27.81 -3.84
C ARG A 409 2.77 -27.32 -2.67
N ASP A 410 2.22 -27.35 -1.47
CA ASP A 410 2.87 -26.81 -0.27
C ASP A 410 4.05 -27.70 0.15
N TRP A 411 3.84 -29.02 0.10
CA TRP A 411 4.92 -29.97 0.33
C TRP A 411 6.04 -29.82 -0.71
N ALA A 412 5.70 -29.66 -2.00
CA ALA A 412 6.71 -29.47 -3.05
C ALA A 412 7.50 -28.15 -2.88
N ALA A 413 6.80 -27.07 -2.53
CA ALA A 413 7.43 -25.77 -2.29
C ALA A 413 8.44 -25.85 -1.13
N ALA A 414 8.12 -26.56 -0.05
CA ALA A 414 9.04 -26.81 1.06
C ALA A 414 10.30 -27.60 0.66
N GLN A 415 10.24 -28.36 -0.44
CA GLN A 415 11.38 -29.08 -1.02
C GLN A 415 12.08 -28.29 -2.15
N GLY A 416 11.71 -27.02 -2.37
CA GLY A 416 12.24 -26.18 -3.45
C GLY A 416 11.77 -26.59 -4.85
N ALA A 417 10.60 -27.22 -4.97
CA ALA A 417 10.02 -27.69 -6.21
C ALA A 417 8.71 -26.96 -6.59
N GLU A 418 8.45 -26.83 -7.89
CA GLU A 418 7.24 -26.18 -8.43
C GLU A 418 6.26 -27.24 -8.95
N VAL A 419 4.94 -27.07 -8.71
CA VAL A 419 3.91 -28.00 -9.20
C VAL A 419 3.00 -27.34 -10.21
N ARG A 420 2.93 -27.92 -11.41
CA ARG A 420 2.04 -27.51 -12.50
C ARG A 420 0.95 -28.55 -12.74
N TRP A 421 -0.27 -28.08 -12.99
CA TRP A 421 -1.42 -28.94 -13.26
C TRP A 421 -1.74 -28.96 -14.75
N ASP A 422 -1.89 -30.16 -15.32
CA ASP A 422 -2.40 -30.39 -16.67
C ASP A 422 -3.83 -30.92 -16.59
N ALA A 423 -4.80 -30.02 -16.72
CA ALA A 423 -6.22 -30.34 -16.58
C ALA A 423 -6.72 -31.34 -17.64
N LYS A 424 -6.15 -31.28 -18.86
CA LYS A 424 -6.55 -32.15 -19.97
C LYS A 424 -6.05 -33.58 -19.76
N ALA A 425 -4.80 -33.72 -19.31
CA ALA A 425 -4.20 -35.03 -19.05
C ALA A 425 -4.53 -35.58 -17.65
N LYS A 426 -5.05 -34.74 -16.75
CA LYS A 426 -5.23 -35.02 -15.31
C LYS A 426 -3.90 -35.44 -14.65
N ILE A 427 -2.85 -34.67 -14.92
CA ILE A 427 -1.50 -34.92 -14.43
C ILE A 427 -1.01 -33.73 -13.63
N ALA A 428 -0.55 -33.96 -12.41
CA ALA A 428 0.24 -32.99 -11.66
C ALA A 428 1.73 -33.25 -11.94
N ARG A 429 2.44 -32.23 -12.41
CA ARG A 429 3.88 -32.30 -12.71
C ARG A 429 4.65 -31.49 -11.68
N LEU A 430 5.47 -32.17 -10.90
CA LEU A 430 6.38 -31.56 -9.95
C LEU A 430 7.77 -31.44 -10.58
N HIS A 431 8.32 -30.24 -10.56
CA HIS A 431 9.60 -29.89 -11.16
C HIS A 431 10.63 -29.60 -10.07
N ALA A 432 11.69 -30.42 -10.00
CA ALA A 432 12.78 -30.28 -9.04
C ALA A 432 14.13 -30.30 -9.79
N GLY A 433 14.53 -29.15 -10.35
CA GLY A 433 15.73 -29.05 -11.18
C GLY A 433 15.57 -29.79 -12.52
N SER A 434 16.46 -30.75 -12.83
CA SER A 434 16.39 -31.57 -14.06
C SER A 434 15.51 -32.81 -13.95
N GLU A 435 14.93 -33.06 -12.78
CA GLU A 435 14.05 -34.19 -12.50
C GLU A 435 12.60 -33.74 -12.41
N ARG A 436 11.70 -34.62 -12.86
CA ARG A 436 10.27 -34.35 -12.91
C ARG A 436 9.50 -35.56 -12.40
N LEU A 437 8.54 -35.31 -11.51
CA LEU A 437 7.57 -36.32 -11.07
C LEU A 437 6.22 -36.04 -11.73
N GLU A 438 5.68 -37.02 -12.45
CA GLU A 438 4.33 -36.98 -13.01
C GLU A 438 3.38 -37.81 -12.14
N LEU A 439 2.41 -37.17 -11.49
CA LEU A 439 1.32 -37.84 -10.78
C LEU A 439 0.08 -37.91 -11.67
N HIS A 440 -0.28 -39.11 -12.08
CA HIS A 440 -1.45 -39.40 -12.89
C HIS A 440 -2.67 -39.67 -11.99
N THR A 441 -3.53 -38.66 -11.83
CA THR A 441 -4.68 -38.76 -10.92
C THR A 441 -5.86 -39.56 -11.48
N ALA A 442 -5.75 -40.07 -12.71
CA ALA A 442 -6.72 -41.03 -13.26
C ALA A 442 -6.39 -42.48 -12.88
N SER A 443 -5.10 -42.81 -12.72
CA SER A 443 -4.61 -44.17 -12.44
C SER A 443 -4.03 -44.34 -11.03
N GLY A 444 -3.85 -43.25 -10.28
CA GLY A 444 -3.21 -43.25 -8.97
C GLY A 444 -1.73 -43.62 -9.01
N THR A 445 -1.07 -43.38 -10.15
CA THR A 445 0.35 -43.71 -10.34
C THR A 445 1.21 -42.47 -10.39
N ALA A 446 2.38 -42.55 -9.79
CA ALA A 446 3.42 -41.54 -9.87
C ALA A 446 4.64 -42.10 -10.61
N VAL A 447 5.21 -41.30 -11.51
CA VAL A 447 6.37 -41.68 -12.34
C VAL A 447 7.43 -40.60 -12.26
N TRP A 448 8.63 -40.97 -11.83
CA TRP A 448 9.79 -40.09 -11.95
C TRP A 448 10.40 -40.17 -13.34
N GLU A 449 10.74 -39.02 -13.88
CA GLU A 449 11.45 -38.85 -15.13
C GLU A 449 12.70 -37.99 -14.90
N GLU A 450 13.84 -38.49 -15.36
CA GLU A 450 15.09 -37.75 -15.37
C GLU A 450 15.65 -37.76 -16.79
N ARG A 451 15.84 -36.60 -17.40
CA ARG A 451 16.44 -36.44 -18.74
C ARG A 451 15.81 -37.36 -19.82
N GLY A 452 14.49 -37.56 -19.77
CA GLY A 452 13.72 -38.36 -20.72
C GLY A 452 13.65 -39.87 -20.40
N LEU A 453 14.32 -40.34 -19.34
CA LEU A 453 14.20 -41.72 -18.85
C LEU A 453 13.13 -41.79 -17.76
N LYS A 454 12.06 -42.54 -18.03
CA LYS A 454 10.98 -42.80 -17.07
C LYS A 454 11.32 -44.00 -16.20
N ARG A 455 11.14 -43.86 -14.88
CA ARG A 455 11.25 -44.95 -13.91
C ARG A 455 9.95 -45.75 -13.85
N GLU A 456 9.98 -46.90 -13.18
CA GLU A 456 8.78 -47.73 -13.00
C GLU A 456 7.68 -46.95 -12.26
N PRO A 457 6.43 -46.98 -12.75
CA PRO A 457 5.31 -46.33 -12.07
C PRO A 457 5.04 -46.93 -10.71
N VAL A 458 4.81 -46.07 -9.71
CA VAL A 458 4.48 -46.48 -8.35
C VAL A 458 3.06 -46.08 -8.01
N GLN A 459 2.31 -46.98 -7.40
CA GLN A 459 0.99 -46.70 -6.87
C GLN A 459 1.09 -45.81 -5.63
N VAL A 460 0.32 -44.73 -5.60
CA VAL A 460 0.34 -43.76 -4.52
C VAL A 460 -1.07 -43.41 -4.07
N ALA A 461 -1.21 -43.27 -2.76
CA ALA A 461 -2.43 -42.77 -2.17
C ALA A 461 -2.47 -41.25 -2.33
N TYR A 462 -3.47 -40.76 -3.08
CA TYR A 462 -3.73 -39.34 -3.29
C TYR A 462 -5.21 -39.05 -3.01
N ARG A 463 -5.52 -37.78 -2.73
CA ARG A 463 -6.89 -37.28 -2.65
C ARG A 463 -7.00 -35.98 -3.43
N ILE A 464 -8.18 -35.74 -3.99
CA ILE A 464 -8.52 -34.45 -4.58
C ILE A 464 -9.75 -33.94 -3.83
N GLU A 465 -9.59 -32.84 -3.12
CA GLU A 465 -10.64 -32.19 -2.34
C GLU A 465 -10.53 -30.68 -2.58
N GLN A 466 -11.66 -30.03 -2.83
CA GLN A 466 -11.74 -28.57 -3.08
C GLN A 466 -10.71 -28.06 -4.11
N ASP A 467 -10.62 -28.75 -5.25
CA ASP A 467 -9.67 -28.46 -6.34
C ASP A 467 -8.18 -28.49 -5.96
N ARG A 468 -7.84 -29.06 -4.80
CA ARG A 468 -6.46 -29.30 -4.34
C ARG A 468 -6.13 -30.78 -4.36
N LEU A 469 -4.87 -31.09 -4.68
CA LEU A 469 -4.33 -32.44 -4.73
C LEU A 469 -3.46 -32.70 -3.50
N TYR A 470 -3.78 -33.77 -2.78
CA TYR A 470 -3.13 -34.18 -1.54
C TYR A 470 -2.40 -35.50 -1.73
N LEU A 471 -1.27 -35.66 -1.07
CA LEU A 471 -0.55 -36.93 -0.92
C LEU A 471 -0.42 -37.28 0.56
N LYS A 472 -0.48 -38.57 0.88
CA LYS A 472 -0.11 -39.01 2.22
C LYS A 472 1.37 -38.72 2.45
N ARG A 473 1.74 -38.17 3.61
CA ARG A 473 3.11 -37.79 3.99
C ARG A 473 4.11 -38.92 3.72
N THR A 474 3.77 -40.15 4.12
CA THR A 474 4.60 -41.34 3.89
C THR A 474 4.79 -41.65 2.41
N GLU A 475 3.80 -41.35 1.56
CA GLU A 475 3.89 -41.52 0.11
C GLU A 475 4.72 -40.42 -0.53
N ALA A 476 4.56 -39.17 -0.09
CA ALA A 476 5.33 -38.04 -0.56
C ALA A 476 6.83 -38.20 -0.20
N GLU A 477 7.14 -38.58 1.04
CA GLU A 477 8.50 -38.88 1.50
C GLU A 477 9.10 -40.07 0.74
N ARG A 478 8.33 -41.15 0.53
CA ARG A 478 8.77 -42.31 -0.26
C ARG A 478 9.09 -41.90 -1.70
N LEU A 479 8.22 -41.13 -2.34
CA LEU A 479 8.43 -40.63 -3.69
C LEU A 479 9.64 -39.71 -3.77
N TRP A 480 9.87 -38.86 -2.77
CA TRP A 480 11.03 -37.98 -2.73
C TRP A 480 12.33 -38.75 -2.52
N ALA A 481 12.35 -39.73 -1.62
CA ALA A 481 13.50 -40.60 -1.40
C ALA A 481 13.85 -41.44 -2.64
N MET A 482 12.86 -41.76 -3.49
CA MET A 482 13.13 -42.43 -4.77
C MET A 482 14.01 -41.61 -5.70
N LYS A 483 14.00 -40.27 -5.61
CA LYS A 483 14.92 -39.38 -6.34
C LYS A 483 16.38 -39.83 -6.21
N GLU A 484 16.78 -40.20 -4.99
CA GLU A 484 18.15 -40.62 -4.64
C GLU A 484 18.46 -42.10 -4.93
N SER A 485 17.44 -42.91 -5.21
CA SER A 485 17.65 -44.33 -5.57
C SER A 485 18.15 -44.47 -7.01
N LEU A 486 19.43 -44.79 -7.18
CA LEU A 486 20.04 -45.11 -8.48
C LEU A 486 19.29 -46.27 -9.18
N PRO A 487 19.12 -46.25 -10.50
CA PRO A 487 18.63 -47.42 -11.22
C PRO A 487 19.70 -48.52 -11.25
N LEU A 488 19.63 -49.47 -10.32
CA LEU A 488 20.18 -50.81 -10.53
C LEU A 488 19.29 -51.54 -11.54
N ALA A 489 19.64 -51.44 -12.83
CA ALA A 489 19.69 -52.57 -13.78
C ALA A 489 19.75 -52.06 -15.23
N TYR A 490 20.93 -52.18 -15.83
CA TYR A 490 21.04 -52.36 -17.27
C TYR A 490 20.35 -53.67 -17.65
N HIS A 491 19.18 -53.60 -18.27
CA HIS A 491 18.70 -54.67 -19.14
C HIS A 491 18.58 -54.17 -20.57
N THR A 492 19.66 -54.41 -21.31
CA THR A 492 19.64 -54.46 -22.77
C THR A 492 18.68 -55.57 -23.22
N ALA A 493 17.50 -55.20 -23.69
CA ALA A 493 16.69 -56.06 -24.55
C ALA A 493 16.74 -55.51 -25.97
N ARG A 494 17.76 -55.95 -26.73
CA ARG A 494 17.67 -56.01 -28.19
C ARG A 494 16.48 -56.90 -28.53
N GLN A 495 15.55 -56.41 -29.35
CA GLN A 495 14.75 -57.27 -30.21
C GLN A 495 15.26 -57.21 -31.65
N PRO A 496 15.17 -58.31 -32.42
CA PRO A 496 16.01 -58.56 -33.57
C PRO A 496 15.48 -57.90 -34.86
N ARG A 497 16.44 -57.52 -35.71
CA ARG A 497 16.41 -57.90 -37.13
C ARG A 497 17.67 -58.71 -37.42
#